data_AF-S4RIA5-F1
#
_entry.id   AF-S4RIA5-F1
#
_cell.length_a   1.000
_cell.length_b   1.000
_cell.length_c   1.000
_cell.angle_alpha   90.00
_cell.angle_beta   90.00
_cell.angle_gamma   90.00
#
_symmetry.space_group_name_H-M   'P 1'
#
loop_
_entity.id
_entity.type
_entity.pdbx_description
1 polymer ?
#
loop_
_entity_poly.entity_id
_entity_poly.type
_entity_poly.pdbx_seq_one_letter_code
_entity_poly.pdbx_strand_id
1 'polypeptide(L)'
;SLRWENDVGKGAGLRNLGNTCFLNATLQCLAYTPPLVNYLLLQEHCSTCKYLSTCTPCWGALEGCHQILYLSLCPHVHFSAGIAKHLRIGRQEDAHEFLRYVVDAMQASCLHG
;
A
#
# COMPACT_ATOMS: atom_id res chain seq x y z
N SER A 1 8.93 15.99 -3.39
CA SER A 1 8.26 17.23 -2.90
C SER A 1 7.30 16.89 -1.76
N LEU A 2 6.99 17.81 -0.83
CA LEU A 2 5.89 17.62 0.16
C LEU A 2 4.49 17.93 -0.40
N ARG A 3 4.42 18.36 -1.66
CA ARG A 3 3.19 18.72 -2.36
C ARG A 3 2.83 17.66 -3.39
N TRP A 4 1.55 17.61 -3.75
CA TRP A 4 1.08 16.87 -4.91
C TRP A 4 1.75 17.42 -6.18
N GLU A 5 2.38 16.54 -6.96
CA GLU A 5 3.00 16.91 -8.25
C GLU A 5 1.98 16.91 -9.40
N ASN A 6 0.89 16.16 -9.25
CA ASN A 6 -0.27 16.15 -10.13
C ASN A 6 -1.55 16.34 -9.30
N ASP A 7 -2.61 16.91 -9.89
CA ASP A 7 -3.90 16.99 -9.22
C ASP A 7 -4.51 15.59 -9.09
N VAL A 8 -4.41 15.01 -7.90
CA VAL A 8 -4.85 13.63 -7.65
C VAL A 8 -6.38 13.53 -7.42
N GLY A 9 -7.09 14.67 -7.47
CA GLY A 9 -8.53 14.73 -7.22
C GLY A 9 -8.92 14.29 -5.81
N LYS A 10 -10.22 14.31 -5.52
CA LYS A 10 -10.76 13.68 -4.31
C LYS A 10 -10.87 12.18 -4.56
N GLY A 11 -10.07 11.38 -3.86
CA GLY A 11 -10.15 9.92 -3.94
C GLY A 11 -11.42 9.36 -3.31
N ALA A 12 -11.72 8.10 -3.64
CA ALA A 12 -12.91 7.41 -3.17
C ALA A 12 -12.73 6.77 -1.77
N GLY A 13 -13.84 6.56 -1.07
CA GLY A 13 -13.87 5.76 0.16
C GLY A 13 -13.64 4.26 -0.11
N LEU A 14 -13.31 3.53 0.94
CA LEU A 14 -13.06 2.09 0.91
C LEU A 14 -14.21 1.30 1.50
N ARG A 15 -14.65 0.25 0.79
CA ARG A 15 -15.67 -0.67 1.30
C ARG A 15 -15.09 -1.50 2.44
N ASN A 16 -15.79 -1.54 3.58
CA ASN A 16 -15.45 -2.46 4.65
C ASN A 16 -15.98 -3.86 4.30
N LEU A 17 -15.07 -4.83 4.20
CA LEU A 17 -15.35 -6.23 3.84
C LEU A 17 -15.42 -7.16 5.07
N GLY A 18 -15.75 -6.62 6.23
CA GLY A 18 -15.79 -7.35 7.51
C GLY A 18 -14.46 -7.23 8.24
N ASN A 19 -14.44 -6.39 9.29
CA ASN A 19 -13.27 -6.09 10.11
C ASN A 19 -12.04 -5.53 9.35
N THR A 20 -12.22 -4.94 8.17
CA THR A 20 -11.12 -4.36 7.37
C THR A 20 -10.98 -2.85 7.55
N CYS A 21 -11.61 -2.25 8.57
CA CYS A 21 -11.52 -0.81 8.80
C CYS A 21 -10.10 -0.34 9.16
N PHE A 22 -9.31 -1.14 9.86
CA PHE A 22 -7.91 -0.83 10.18
C PHE A 22 -7.04 -0.75 8.91
N LEU A 23 -7.25 -1.70 7.99
CA LEU A 23 -6.64 -1.73 6.65
C LEU A 23 -7.06 -0.47 5.89
N ASN A 24 -8.37 -0.20 5.83
CA ASN A 24 -8.91 0.93 5.08
C ASN A 24 -8.36 2.27 5.59
N ALA A 25 -8.32 2.48 6.91
CA ALA A 25 -7.76 3.68 7.50
C ALA A 25 -6.28 3.85 7.15
N THR A 26 -5.50 2.77 7.27
CA THR A 26 -4.07 2.77 6.95
C THR A 26 -3.80 3.07 5.47
N LEU A 27 -4.53 2.42 4.57
CA LEU A 27 -4.38 2.64 3.13
C LEU A 27 -4.74 4.06 2.73
N GLN A 28 -5.79 4.64 3.32
CA GLN A 28 -6.16 6.03 3.07
C GLN A 28 -5.06 6.98 3.57
N CYS A 29 -4.50 6.77 4.75
CA CYS A 29 -3.37 7.58 5.23
C CYS A 29 -2.18 7.56 4.26
N LEU A 30 -1.81 6.38 3.74
CA LEU A 30 -0.73 6.24 2.77
C LEU A 30 -1.09 6.86 1.41
N ALA A 31 -2.33 6.67 0.94
CA ALA A 31 -2.82 7.21 -0.32
C ALA A 31 -2.94 8.73 -0.36
N TYR A 32 -3.00 9.37 0.80
CA TYR A 32 -3.03 10.83 0.93
C TYR A 32 -1.72 11.39 1.50
N THR A 33 -0.60 10.67 1.33
CA THR A 33 0.75 11.15 1.65
C THR A 33 1.48 11.54 0.36
N PRO A 34 1.54 12.83 -0.02
CA PRO A 34 2.03 13.25 -1.34
C PRO A 34 3.43 12.75 -1.71
N PRO A 35 4.45 12.81 -0.81
CA PRO A 35 5.77 12.29 -1.15
C PRO A 35 5.77 10.82 -1.53
N LEU A 36 4.98 10.00 -0.81
CA LEU A 36 4.88 8.57 -1.07
C LEU A 36 4.17 8.31 -2.39
N VAL A 37 3.06 9.01 -2.64
CA VAL A 37 2.32 8.86 -3.90
C VAL A 37 3.16 9.30 -5.09
N ASN A 38 3.86 10.42 -5.01
CA ASN A 38 4.75 10.87 -6.09
C ASN A 38 5.83 9.82 -6.37
N TYR A 39 6.48 9.28 -5.33
CA TYR A 39 7.48 8.21 -5.46
C TYR A 39 6.94 6.97 -6.17
N LEU A 40 5.74 6.53 -5.79
CA LEU A 40 5.08 5.36 -6.40
C LEU A 40 4.66 5.63 -7.84
N LEU A 41 4.10 6.81 -8.13
CA LEU A 41 3.65 7.20 -9.48
C LEU A 41 4.81 7.37 -10.47
N LEU A 42 5.96 7.87 -10.00
CA LEU A 42 7.17 7.98 -10.81
C LEU A 42 7.80 6.60 -11.11
N GLN A 43 7.32 5.53 -10.46
CA GLN A 43 7.84 4.17 -10.60
C GLN A 43 9.36 4.07 -10.38
N GLU A 44 9.94 4.97 -9.58
CA GLU A 44 11.39 5.05 -9.36
C GLU A 44 11.95 3.72 -8.88
N HIS A 45 11.24 3.07 -7.95
CA HIS A 45 11.60 1.73 -7.46
C HIS A 45 11.47 0.63 -8.52
N CYS A 46 10.39 0.64 -9.31
CA CYS A 46 10.11 -0.42 -10.29
C CYS A 46 11.21 -0.53 -11.34
N SER A 47 11.83 0.59 -11.69
CA SER A 47 12.90 0.65 -12.68
C SER A 47 14.14 -0.17 -12.30
N THR A 48 14.37 -0.39 -10.99
CA THR A 48 15.55 -1.10 -10.47
C THR A 48 15.23 -2.36 -9.69
N CYS A 49 13.94 -2.60 -9.36
CA CYS A 49 13.52 -3.73 -8.55
C CYS A 49 13.50 -5.04 -9.34
N LYS A 50 14.19 -6.07 -8.85
CA LYS A 50 14.25 -7.43 -9.42
C LYS A 50 13.00 -8.25 -9.12
N TYR A 51 12.18 -7.81 -8.18
CA TYR A 51 11.04 -8.57 -7.63
C TYR A 51 9.69 -7.92 -7.97
N LEU A 52 9.55 -7.31 -9.15
CA LEU A 52 8.35 -6.55 -9.56
C LEU A 52 7.00 -7.21 -9.21
N SER A 53 6.87 -8.53 -9.37
CA SER A 53 5.62 -9.27 -9.12
C SER A 53 5.31 -9.53 -7.65
N THR A 54 6.27 -9.38 -6.74
CA THR A 54 6.11 -9.64 -5.29
C THR A 54 6.52 -8.46 -4.41
N CYS A 55 7.10 -7.42 -5.00
CA CYS A 55 7.56 -6.22 -4.33
C CYS A 55 6.38 -5.30 -3.96
N THR A 56 6.30 -4.92 -2.69
CA THR A 56 5.16 -4.14 -2.16
C THR A 56 5.04 -2.76 -2.80
N PRO A 57 6.12 -1.93 -2.93
CA PRO A 57 6.06 -0.70 -3.71
C PRO A 57 5.73 -0.90 -5.19
N CYS A 58 6.34 -1.89 -5.87
CA CYS A 58 6.14 -2.10 -7.31
C CYS A 58 4.71 -2.47 -7.67
N TRP A 59 4.10 -3.34 -6.86
CA TRP A 59 2.70 -3.72 -7.02
C TRP A 59 1.76 -2.50 -6.90
N GLY A 60 2.04 -1.61 -5.94
CA GLY A 60 1.28 -0.37 -5.78
C GLY A 60 1.40 0.60 -6.97
N ALA A 61 2.44 0.45 -7.79
CA ALA A 61 2.76 1.33 -8.91
C ALA A 61 2.34 0.78 -10.30
N LEU A 62 2.03 -0.52 -10.41
CA LEU A 62 1.95 -1.26 -11.68
C LEU A 62 0.66 -1.06 -12.52
N GLU A 63 -0.32 -0.25 -12.10
CA GLU A 63 -1.53 0.03 -12.90
C GLU A 63 -1.95 1.51 -12.89
N GLY A 64 -1.01 2.46 -12.76
CA GLY A 64 -1.34 3.90 -12.90
C GLY A 64 -2.48 4.36 -11.97
N CYS A 65 -2.55 3.78 -10.77
CA CYS A 65 -3.72 3.90 -9.93
C CYS A 65 -3.65 5.14 -9.03
N HIS A 66 -4.62 6.05 -9.16
CA HIS A 66 -5.16 6.89 -8.06
C HIS A 66 -5.78 6.04 -6.91
N GLN A 67 -5.28 4.81 -6.76
CA GLN A 67 -5.90 3.72 -6.07
C GLN A 67 -4.81 2.76 -5.58
N ILE A 68 -4.06 3.24 -4.58
CA ILE A 68 -3.50 2.42 -3.50
C ILE A 68 -4.56 1.44 -2.89
N LEU A 69 -5.84 1.66 -3.25
CA LEU A 69 -7.04 0.81 -3.23
C LEU A 69 -6.93 -0.64 -3.76
N TYR A 70 -5.92 -1.04 -4.56
CA TYR A 70 -5.88 -2.45 -5.01
C TYR A 70 -5.59 -3.43 -3.86
N LEU A 71 -4.95 -2.94 -2.78
CA LEU A 71 -4.88 -3.64 -1.49
C LEU A 71 -6.29 -3.88 -0.88
N SER A 72 -7.28 -3.06 -1.25
CA SER A 72 -8.68 -3.19 -0.80
C SER A 72 -9.57 -4.02 -1.72
N LEU A 73 -9.18 -4.25 -2.97
CA LEU A 73 -9.92 -5.12 -3.92
C LEU A 73 -9.43 -6.58 -3.91
N CYS A 74 -8.16 -6.81 -3.53
CA CYS A 74 -7.63 -8.15 -3.28
C CYS A 74 -7.03 -8.31 -1.87
N PRO A 75 -7.77 -8.03 -0.78
CA PRO A 75 -7.32 -8.40 0.57
C PRO A 75 -7.14 -9.91 0.72
N HIS A 76 -7.73 -10.71 -0.17
CA HIS A 76 -7.62 -12.17 -0.19
C HIS A 76 -6.25 -12.72 -0.62
N VAL A 77 -5.48 -11.99 -1.43
CA VAL A 77 -4.32 -12.61 -2.11
C VAL A 77 -3.02 -12.45 -1.32
N HIS A 78 -2.84 -11.37 -0.54
CA HIS A 78 -1.53 -11.07 0.06
C HIS A 78 -1.54 -10.60 1.53
N PHE A 79 -2.68 -10.65 2.24
CA PHE A 79 -2.67 -10.49 3.70
C PHE A 79 -1.77 -11.53 4.39
N SER A 80 -1.58 -12.68 3.75
CA SER A 80 -0.75 -13.79 4.20
C SER A 80 0.44 -14.03 3.27
N ALA A 81 1.58 -13.40 3.53
CA ALA A 81 2.92 -14.00 3.39
C ALA A 81 4.06 -12.99 3.63
N GLY A 82 3.90 -11.73 3.19
CA GLY A 82 5.00 -10.76 3.13
C GLY A 82 4.97 -9.63 4.17
N ILE A 83 3.79 -9.12 4.53
CA ILE A 83 3.67 -7.93 5.40
C ILE A 83 3.68 -8.33 6.88
N ALA A 84 2.78 -9.23 7.28
CA ALA A 84 2.74 -9.76 8.65
C ALA A 84 2.06 -11.14 8.69
N LYS A 85 2.78 -12.16 9.15
CA LYS A 85 2.32 -13.56 9.10
C LYS A 85 1.19 -13.90 10.08
N HIS A 86 1.03 -13.11 11.14
CA HIS A 86 0.06 -13.37 12.22
C HIS A 86 -1.29 -12.72 11.96
N LEU A 87 -1.37 -11.73 11.07
CA LEU A 87 -2.64 -11.07 10.76
C LEU A 87 -3.55 -12.04 10.01
N ARG A 88 -4.84 -12.06 10.38
CA ARG A 88 -5.85 -12.91 9.72
C ARG A 88 -6.94 -12.08 9.07
N ILE A 89 -7.29 -12.42 7.83
CA ILE A 89 -8.43 -11.79 7.13
C ILE A 89 -9.70 -11.99 7.96
N GLY A 90 -10.49 -10.93 8.09
CA GLY A 90 -11.75 -10.94 8.83
C GLY A 90 -11.60 -10.81 10.34
N ARG A 91 -10.38 -10.74 10.89
CA ARG A 91 -10.15 -10.31 12.28
C ARG A 91 -9.94 -8.81 12.33
N GLN A 92 -10.38 -8.21 13.43
CA GLN A 92 -10.04 -6.82 13.73
C GLN A 92 -8.60 -6.79 14.24
N GLU A 93 -7.82 -5.85 13.74
CA GLU A 93 -6.40 -5.65 14.07
C GLU A 93 -6.17 -4.16 14.42
N ASP A 94 -5.02 -3.85 14.99
CA ASP A 94 -4.61 -2.47 15.28
C ASP A 94 -4.07 -1.77 14.01
N ALA A 95 -4.60 -0.58 13.70
CA ALA A 95 -4.25 0.14 12.48
C ALA A 95 -2.79 0.64 12.49
N HIS A 96 -2.28 1.03 13.65
CA HIS A 96 -0.92 1.53 13.79
C HIS A 96 0.10 0.38 13.68
N GLU A 97 -0.19 -0.77 14.27
CA GLU A 97 0.61 -1.99 14.08
C GLU A 97 0.62 -2.42 12.61
N PHE A 98 -0.55 -2.44 11.95
CA PHE A 98 -0.62 -2.74 10.52
C PHE A 98 0.18 -1.75 9.67
N LEU A 99 0.08 -0.44 9.94
CA LEU A 99 0.86 0.59 9.27
C LEU A 99 2.37 0.35 9.39
N ARG A 100 2.84 0.01 10.60
CA ARG A 100 4.25 -0.31 10.84
C ARG A 100 4.73 -1.43 9.93
N TYR A 101 3.98 -2.54 9.86
CA TYR A 101 4.35 -3.67 8.99
C TYR A 101 4.37 -3.31 7.51
N VAL A 102 3.44 -2.49 7.05
CA VAL A 102 3.42 -2.01 5.65
C VAL A 102 4.67 -1.18 5.35
N VAL A 103 5.03 -0.24 6.22
CA VAL A 103 6.21 0.61 6.05
C VAL A 103 7.50 -0.22 6.12
N ASP A 104 7.60 -1.17 7.06
CA ASP A 104 8.75 -2.07 7.17
C ASP A 104 8.93 -2.90 5.88
N ALA A 105 7.84 -3.42 5.32
CA ALA A 105 7.86 -4.16 4.06
C ALA A 105 8.27 -3.28 2.86
N MET A 106 7.78 -2.04 2.79
CA MET A 106 8.20 -1.05 1.79
C MET A 106 9.70 -0.74 1.90
N GLN A 107 10.19 -0.47 3.11
CA GLN A 107 11.61 -0.19 3.36
C GLN A 107 12.48 -1.40 3.01
N ALA A 108 12.09 -2.60 3.43
CA ALA A 108 12.82 -3.83 3.09
C ALA A 108 12.90 -4.05 1.58
N SER A 109 11.83 -3.74 0.84
CA SER A 109 11.82 -3.79 -0.62
C SER A 109 12.76 -2.76 -1.24
N CYS A 110 12.86 -1.55 -0.70
CA CYS A 110 13.80 -0.53 -1.18
C CYS A 110 15.27 -0.88 -0.91
N LEU A 111 15.57 -1.60 0.18
CA LEU A 111 16.94 -1.97 0.56
C LEU A 111 17.45 -3.24 -0.13
N HIS A 112 16.54 -4.18 -0.45
CA HIS A 112 16.90 -5.50 -0.97
C HIS A 112 16.31 -5.78 -2.37
N GLY A 113 15.64 -4.79 -2.96
CA GLY A 113 14.94 -4.85 -4.25
C GLY A 113 15.85 -5.02 -5.45
#